data_AF-A0A2D5GFW8-F1
#
_entry.id   AF-A0A2D5GFW8-F1
#
_cell.length_a   1.000
_cell.length_b   1.000
_cell.length_c   1.000
_cell.angle_alpha   90.00
_cell.angle_beta   90.00
_cell.angle_gamma   90.00
#
_symmetry.space_group_name_H-M   'P 1'
#
loop_
_entity.id
_entity.type
_entity.pdbx_description
1 polymer ?
#
loop_
_entity_poly.entity_id
_entity_poly.type
_entity_poly.pdbx_seq_one_letter_code
_entity_poly.pdbx_strand_id
1 'polypeptide(L)'
;MPHTVNVSMCLDFLESHLLSEPEKFSDYPEFSKDVEWMKGLRNSIEHYEFRFTTRAVRLLIGRIVRGMIELTETFSLLDLEDEIGAKHFNVFSTLADEYEHYEQEALLTVKEAKKQAFRGVRPKHYMFVEWAIYPCPECNHTMIPDERSPTGYACTFENCNNTESEDIEVDCDICGCPWPNGEMTQWTDTYDYVCPRCEDPEAW
;
A
#
# COMPACT_ATOMS: atom_id res chain seq x y z
N MET A 1 5.28 -27.26 22.55
CA MET A 1 6.17 -26.32 21.84
C MET A 1 5.59 -26.14 20.44
N PRO A 2 5.52 -24.93 19.88
CA PRO A 2 5.06 -24.79 18.50
C PRO A 2 6.09 -25.45 17.59
N HIS A 3 5.68 -26.48 16.86
CA HIS A 3 6.53 -27.14 15.88
C HIS A 3 6.60 -26.24 14.65
N THR A 4 7.58 -25.34 14.61
CA THR A 4 7.88 -24.58 13.40
C THR A 4 8.55 -25.53 12.42
N VAL A 5 7.80 -26.00 11.41
CA VAL A 5 8.36 -26.79 10.32
C VAL A 5 9.11 -25.83 9.40
N ASN A 6 10.44 -25.95 9.37
CA ASN A 6 11.25 -25.15 8.46
C ASN A 6 11.34 -25.84 7.08
N VAL A 7 11.73 -25.09 6.04
CA VAL A 7 11.79 -25.61 4.66
C VAL A 7 12.71 -26.83 4.56
N SER A 8 13.81 -26.88 5.32
CA SER A 8 14.65 -28.08 5.39
C SER A 8 13.90 -29.28 5.95
N MET A 9 13.08 -29.13 6.99
CA MET A 9 12.25 -30.20 7.53
C MET A 9 11.17 -30.66 6.54
N CYS A 10 10.61 -29.74 5.74
CA CYS A 10 9.71 -30.11 4.65
C CYS A 10 10.44 -30.90 3.55
N LEU A 11 11.65 -30.47 3.17
CA LEU A 11 12.46 -31.15 2.18
C LEU A 11 12.91 -32.53 2.68
N ASP A 12 13.34 -32.65 3.93
CA ASP A 12 13.72 -33.91 4.58
C ASP A 12 12.51 -34.86 4.74
N PHE A 13 11.33 -34.30 5.04
CA PHE A 13 10.08 -35.06 5.08
C PHE A 13 9.68 -35.55 3.69
N LEU A 14 9.81 -34.69 2.67
CA LEU A 14 9.57 -35.06 1.28
C LEU A 14 10.56 -36.13 0.83
N GLU A 15 11.87 -35.97 1.07
CA GLU A 15 12.89 -36.98 0.77
C GLU A 15 12.59 -38.32 1.47
N SER A 16 12.22 -38.29 2.76
CA SER A 16 11.95 -39.52 3.52
C SER A 16 10.63 -40.22 3.15
N HIS A 17 9.59 -39.49 2.73
CA HIS A 17 8.35 -40.08 2.21
C HIS A 17 8.47 -40.53 0.75
N LEU A 18 9.22 -39.80 -0.08
CA LEU A 18 9.33 -40.03 -1.52
C LEU A 18 10.37 -41.08 -1.91
N LEU A 19 11.27 -41.47 -1.00
CA LEU A 19 12.13 -42.65 -1.17
C LEU A 19 11.34 -43.97 -1.20
N SER A 20 10.05 -43.96 -0.86
CA SER A 20 9.17 -45.13 -1.04
C SER A 20 8.64 -45.30 -2.46
N GLU A 21 8.62 -44.23 -3.28
CA GLU A 21 8.16 -44.26 -4.69
C GLU A 21 8.93 -43.22 -5.56
N PRO A 22 10.23 -43.45 -5.82
CA PRO A 22 11.10 -42.50 -6.54
C PRO A 22 10.70 -42.20 -7.99
N GLU A 23 9.80 -42.98 -8.60
CA GLU A 23 9.33 -42.77 -9.97
C GLU A 23 8.35 -41.60 -10.11
N LYS A 24 7.66 -41.17 -9.03
CA LYS A 24 6.67 -40.08 -9.09
C LYS A 24 7.27 -38.67 -9.05
N PHE A 25 8.54 -38.51 -8.63
CA PHE A 25 9.15 -37.19 -8.47
C PHE A 25 9.88 -36.68 -9.73
N SER A 26 10.24 -37.58 -10.66
CA SER A 26 10.82 -37.17 -11.95
C SER A 26 9.83 -36.42 -12.85
N ASP A 27 8.53 -36.48 -12.51
CA ASP A 27 7.44 -35.87 -13.26
C ASP A 27 7.15 -34.40 -12.87
N TYR A 28 7.77 -33.84 -11.83
CA TYR A 28 7.48 -32.47 -11.36
C TYR A 28 8.71 -31.55 -11.25
N PRO A 29 9.51 -31.40 -12.32
CA PRO A 29 10.63 -30.46 -12.34
C PRO A 29 10.19 -29.00 -12.12
N GLU A 30 8.94 -28.67 -12.43
CA GLU A 30 8.35 -27.36 -12.16
C GLU A 30 8.12 -27.11 -10.66
N PHE A 31 7.70 -28.13 -9.90
CA PHE A 31 7.46 -27.97 -8.45
C PHE A 31 8.75 -27.66 -7.67
N SER A 32 9.87 -28.30 -8.03
CA SER A 32 11.17 -28.00 -7.43
C SER A 32 11.64 -26.58 -7.78
N LYS A 33 11.41 -26.13 -9.01
CA LYS A 33 11.68 -24.73 -9.41
C LYS A 33 10.81 -23.75 -8.64
N ASP A 34 9.54 -24.07 -8.41
CA ASP A 34 8.62 -23.24 -7.63
C ASP A 34 9.07 -23.12 -6.17
N VAL A 35 9.54 -24.23 -5.57
CA VAL A 35 10.09 -24.22 -4.20
C VAL A 35 11.37 -23.39 -4.11
N GLU A 36 12.25 -23.48 -5.11
CA GLU A 36 13.45 -22.63 -5.20
C GLU A 36 13.11 -21.16 -5.42
N TRP A 37 12.11 -20.86 -6.26
CA TRP A 37 11.62 -19.51 -6.49
C TRP A 37 11.01 -18.91 -5.21
N MET A 38 10.19 -19.68 -4.48
CA MET A 38 9.63 -19.26 -3.19
C MET A 38 10.73 -18.99 -2.14
N LYS A 39 11.79 -19.80 -2.13
CA LYS A 39 12.98 -19.56 -1.29
C LYS A 39 13.71 -18.28 -1.69
N GLY A 40 13.85 -18.03 -2.99
CA GLY A 40 14.42 -16.79 -3.54
C GLY A 40 13.63 -15.57 -3.09
N LEU A 41 12.31 -15.60 -3.26
CA LEU A 41 11.40 -14.55 -2.79
C LEU A 41 11.50 -14.33 -1.28
N ARG A 42 11.52 -15.40 -0.48
CA ARG A 42 11.71 -15.31 0.99
C ARG A 42 13.03 -14.63 1.34
N ASN A 43 14.13 -15.04 0.72
CA ASN A 43 15.44 -14.44 0.95
C ASN A 43 15.47 -12.96 0.53
N SER A 44 14.84 -12.63 -0.60
CA SER A 44 14.66 -11.24 -1.05
C SER A 44 13.86 -10.39 -0.06
N ILE A 45 12.91 -10.98 0.67
CA ILE A 45 12.17 -10.32 1.76
C ILE A 45 13.03 -10.24 3.04
N GLU A 46 13.76 -11.30 3.40
CA GLU A 46 14.62 -11.37 4.60
C GLU A 46 15.80 -10.39 4.59
N HIS A 47 16.32 -10.03 3.40
CA HIS A 47 17.44 -9.09 3.27
C HIS A 47 17.05 -7.61 3.41
N TYR A 48 15.76 -7.29 3.46
CA TYR A 48 15.30 -5.98 3.88
C TYR A 48 15.09 -5.99 5.39
N GLU A 49 16.01 -5.38 6.14
CA GLU A 49 15.83 -5.15 7.58
C GLU A 49 14.76 -4.07 7.77
N PHE A 50 13.50 -4.49 7.88
CA PHE A 50 12.42 -3.57 8.16
C PHE A 50 12.35 -3.26 9.65
N ARG A 51 12.50 -1.98 10.00
CA ARG A 51 12.26 -1.49 11.36
C ARG A 51 10.80 -1.10 11.49
N PHE A 52 10.01 -2.02 12.02
CA PHE A 52 8.62 -1.75 12.35
C PHE A 52 8.43 -1.50 13.85
N THR A 53 7.53 -0.56 14.16
CA THR A 53 6.94 -0.49 15.50
C THR A 53 5.92 -1.62 15.66
N THR A 54 5.62 -2.01 16.90
CA THR A 54 4.58 -3.03 17.16
C THR A 54 3.24 -2.64 16.54
N ARG A 55 2.88 -1.35 16.55
CA ARG A 55 1.67 -0.83 15.90
C ARG A 55 1.71 -1.03 14.39
N ALA A 56 2.82 -0.71 13.73
CA ALA A 56 2.96 -0.90 12.28
C ALA A 56 2.82 -2.38 11.88
N VAL A 57 3.40 -3.30 12.65
CA VAL A 57 3.24 -4.74 12.43
C VAL A 57 1.76 -5.16 12.56
N ARG A 58 1.06 -4.69 13.59
CA ARG A 58 -0.36 -5.03 13.80
C ARG A 58 -1.23 -4.58 12.63
N LEU A 59 -1.07 -3.35 12.15
CA LEU A 59 -1.85 -2.83 11.02
C LEU A 59 -1.51 -3.52 9.71
N LEU A 60 -0.24 -3.86 9.48
CA LEU A 60 0.15 -4.63 8.30
C LEU A 60 -0.50 -6.01 8.29
N ILE A 61 -0.47 -6.73 9.43
CA ILE A 61 -1.14 -8.02 9.56
C ILE A 61 -2.65 -7.85 9.39
N GLY A 62 -3.26 -6.83 10.01
CA GLY A 62 -4.68 -6.52 9.86
C GLY A 62 -5.09 -6.30 8.41
N ARG A 63 -4.31 -5.52 7.66
CA ARG A 63 -4.52 -5.29 6.21
C ARG A 63 -4.45 -6.59 5.41
N ILE A 64 -3.46 -7.44 5.68
CA ILE A 64 -3.30 -8.73 4.98
C ILE A 64 -4.48 -9.65 5.28
N VAL A 65 -4.82 -9.81 6.56
CA VAL A 65 -5.92 -10.66 7.00
C VAL A 65 -7.23 -10.20 6.38
N ARG A 66 -7.53 -8.89 6.44
CA ARG A 66 -8.73 -8.34 5.83
C ARG A 66 -8.80 -8.66 4.35
N GLY A 67 -7.71 -8.43 3.60
CA GLY A 67 -7.66 -8.78 2.18
C GLY A 67 -7.87 -10.27 1.92
N MET A 68 -7.38 -11.15 2.79
CA MET A 68 -7.63 -12.60 2.71
C MET A 68 -9.08 -12.95 3.01
N ILE A 69 -9.70 -12.36 4.03
CA ILE A 69 -11.12 -12.55 4.36
C ILE A 69 -11.97 -12.09 3.17
N GLU A 70 -11.76 -10.87 2.68
CA GLU A 70 -12.48 -10.33 1.53
C GLU A 70 -12.33 -11.24 0.29
N LEU A 71 -11.13 -11.72 0.00
CA LEU A 71 -10.86 -12.63 -1.12
C LEU A 71 -11.61 -13.97 -0.97
N THR A 72 -11.47 -14.60 0.20
CA THR A 72 -12.07 -15.91 0.46
C THR A 72 -13.59 -15.85 0.47
N GLU A 73 -14.20 -14.79 1.02
CA GLU A 73 -15.64 -14.56 0.97
C GLU A 73 -16.12 -14.26 -0.46
N THR A 74 -15.46 -13.35 -1.17
CA THR A 74 -15.85 -12.93 -2.52
C THR A 74 -15.85 -14.09 -3.51
N PHE A 75 -14.85 -14.96 -3.42
CA PHE A 75 -14.69 -16.11 -4.32
C PHE A 75 -15.16 -17.43 -3.71
N SER A 76 -15.67 -17.41 -2.48
CA SER A 76 -16.12 -18.60 -1.72
C SER A 76 -15.10 -19.74 -1.76
N LEU A 77 -13.81 -19.41 -1.59
CA LEU A 77 -12.70 -20.36 -1.79
C LEU A 77 -12.61 -21.40 -0.68
N LEU A 78 -12.68 -20.93 0.57
CA LEU A 78 -12.60 -21.72 1.79
C LEU A 78 -13.14 -20.92 2.97
N ASP A 79 -13.51 -21.62 4.04
CA ASP A 79 -13.84 -21.01 5.32
C ASP A 79 -12.56 -20.85 6.15
N LEU A 80 -12.12 -19.61 6.34
CA LEU A 80 -10.92 -19.31 7.11
C LEU A 80 -11.07 -19.77 8.57
N GLU A 81 -12.24 -19.64 9.18
CA GLU A 81 -12.43 -20.03 10.58
C GLU A 81 -12.23 -21.53 10.78
N ASP A 82 -12.75 -22.34 9.86
CA ASP A 82 -12.60 -23.79 9.88
C ASP A 82 -11.14 -24.23 9.70
N GLU A 83 -10.40 -23.58 8.79
CA GLU A 83 -9.02 -23.97 8.46
C GLU A 83 -7.99 -23.61 9.53
N ILE A 84 -8.08 -22.41 10.13
CA ILE A 84 -7.11 -21.95 11.13
C ILE A 84 -7.60 -22.07 12.58
N GLY A 85 -8.87 -22.42 12.75
CA GLY A 85 -9.54 -22.59 14.04
C GLY A 85 -9.94 -21.27 14.69
N ALA A 86 -11.11 -21.30 15.36
CA ALA A 86 -11.78 -20.13 15.96
C ALA A 86 -10.87 -19.23 16.82
N LYS A 87 -9.92 -19.79 17.56
CA LYS A 87 -9.00 -18.99 18.40
C LYS A 87 -8.10 -18.09 17.57
N HIS A 88 -7.48 -18.64 16.51
CA HIS A 88 -6.59 -17.87 15.64
C HIS A 88 -7.37 -16.92 14.76
N PHE A 89 -8.53 -17.38 14.27
CA PHE A 89 -9.44 -16.56 13.50
C PHE A 89 -9.88 -15.30 14.28
N ASN A 90 -10.24 -15.43 15.55
CA ASN A 90 -10.60 -14.27 16.38
C ASN A 90 -9.45 -13.26 16.53
N VAL A 91 -8.21 -13.72 16.73
CA VAL A 91 -7.04 -12.84 16.81
C VAL A 91 -6.85 -12.08 15.50
N PHE A 92 -6.94 -12.77 14.37
CA PHE A 92 -6.78 -12.16 13.05
C PHE A 92 -7.93 -11.21 12.73
N SER A 93 -9.17 -11.58 13.04
CA SER A 93 -10.35 -10.72 12.88
C SER A 93 -10.19 -9.44 13.70
N THR A 94 -9.73 -9.53 14.94
CA THR A 94 -9.43 -8.34 15.77
C THR A 94 -8.41 -7.40 15.12
N LEU A 95 -7.38 -7.95 14.46
CA LEU A 95 -6.37 -7.15 13.76
C LEU A 95 -6.94 -6.53 12.47
N ALA A 96 -7.81 -7.25 11.76
CA ALA A 96 -8.52 -6.75 10.59
C ALA A 96 -9.47 -5.60 10.97
N ASP A 97 -10.26 -5.78 12.03
CA ASP A 97 -11.15 -4.75 12.58
C ASP A 97 -10.38 -3.51 13.03
N GLU A 98 -9.23 -3.69 13.69
CA GLU A 98 -8.35 -2.58 14.07
C GLU A 98 -7.88 -1.81 12.84
N TYR A 99 -7.45 -2.50 11.78
CA TYR A 99 -7.06 -1.84 10.53
C TYR A 99 -8.23 -1.11 9.85
N GLU A 100 -9.42 -1.73 9.79
CA GLU A 100 -10.62 -1.11 9.22
C GLU A 100 -11.01 0.15 10.00
N HIS A 101 -10.91 0.12 11.32
CA HIS A 101 -11.17 1.29 12.15
C HIS A 101 -10.29 2.48 11.75
N TYR A 102 -8.97 2.28 11.60
CA TYR A 102 -8.06 3.35 11.17
C TYR A 102 -8.33 3.83 9.74
N GLU A 103 -8.75 2.94 8.84
CA GLU A 103 -9.17 3.35 7.50
C GLU A 103 -10.41 4.24 7.57
N GLN A 104 -11.40 3.89 8.40
CA GLN A 104 -12.60 4.70 8.60
C GLN A 104 -12.27 6.06 9.23
N GLU A 105 -11.36 6.14 10.20
CA GLU A 105 -10.88 7.39 10.79
C GLU A 105 -10.20 8.29 9.76
N ALA A 106 -9.37 7.72 8.88
CA ALA A 106 -8.75 8.45 7.78
C ALA A 106 -9.82 9.06 6.84
N LEU A 107 -10.86 8.28 6.48
CA LEU A 107 -11.97 8.77 5.67
C LEU A 107 -12.82 9.85 6.36
N LEU A 108 -12.99 9.76 7.68
CA LEU A 108 -13.66 10.79 8.47
C LEU A 108 -12.84 12.08 8.48
N THR A 109 -11.53 11.98 8.65
CA THR A 109 -10.60 13.12 8.58
C THR A 109 -10.74 13.87 7.25
N VAL A 110 -10.77 13.16 6.12
CA VAL A 110 -11.01 13.77 4.80
C VAL A 110 -12.35 14.52 4.76
N LYS A 111 -13.43 13.91 5.25
CA LYS A 111 -14.77 14.52 5.27
C LYS A 111 -14.82 15.77 6.15
N GLU A 112 -14.17 15.74 7.30
CA GLU A 112 -14.11 16.85 8.24
C GLU A 112 -13.27 17.99 7.70
N ALA A 113 -12.06 17.71 7.19
CA ALA A 113 -11.20 18.69 6.56
C ALA A 113 -11.90 19.36 5.37
N LYS A 114 -12.59 18.58 4.53
CA LYS A 114 -13.41 19.15 3.44
C LYS A 114 -14.49 20.08 3.98
N LYS A 115 -15.25 19.66 4.99
CA LYS A 115 -16.28 20.52 5.60
C LYS A 115 -15.70 21.81 6.15
N GLN A 116 -14.48 21.76 6.72
CA GLN A 116 -13.79 22.93 7.25
C GLN A 116 -13.31 23.86 6.12
N ALA A 117 -12.67 23.34 5.07
CA ALA A 117 -12.18 24.10 3.93
C ALA A 117 -13.30 24.89 3.22
N PHE A 118 -14.48 24.27 3.07
CA PHE A 118 -15.64 24.90 2.43
C PHE A 118 -16.55 25.67 3.42
N ARG A 119 -16.20 25.76 4.71
CA ARG A 119 -17.06 26.37 5.73
C ARG A 119 -17.20 27.87 5.49
N GLY A 120 -18.45 28.33 5.33
CA GLY A 120 -18.74 29.75 5.10
C GLY A 120 -18.45 30.24 3.68
N VAL A 121 -17.94 29.37 2.81
CA VAL A 121 -17.74 29.66 1.39
C VAL A 121 -19.07 29.49 0.66
N ARG A 122 -19.43 30.45 -0.19
CA ARG A 122 -20.61 30.34 -1.05
C ARG A 122 -20.29 29.41 -2.22
N PRO A 123 -21.23 28.59 -2.72
CA PRO A 123 -20.98 27.65 -3.82
C PRO A 123 -20.29 28.27 -5.04
N LYS A 124 -20.65 29.51 -5.41
CA LYS A 124 -20.02 30.25 -6.52
C LYS A 124 -18.53 30.58 -6.34
N HIS A 125 -18.01 30.49 -5.11
CA HIS A 125 -16.60 30.74 -4.78
C HIS A 125 -15.85 29.44 -4.47
N TYR A 126 -16.47 28.26 -4.63
CA TYR A 126 -15.79 26.98 -4.39
C TYR A 126 -14.57 26.78 -5.28
N MET A 127 -14.55 27.37 -6.48
CA MET A 127 -13.39 27.35 -7.39
C MET A 127 -12.14 28.04 -6.82
N PHE A 128 -12.28 28.87 -5.79
CA PHE A 128 -11.17 29.57 -5.14
C PHE A 128 -10.72 28.86 -3.85
N VAL A 129 -11.31 27.71 -3.53
CA VAL A 129 -10.89 26.89 -2.38
C VAL A 129 -9.88 25.88 -2.91
N GLU A 130 -8.65 25.97 -2.40
CA GLU A 130 -7.60 24.98 -2.67
C GLU A 130 -7.97 23.66 -1.99
N TRP A 131 -8.58 22.77 -2.75
CA TRP A 131 -8.98 21.44 -2.29
C TRP A 131 -8.82 20.43 -3.42
N ALA A 132 -7.68 19.74 -3.41
CA ALA A 132 -7.46 18.54 -4.21
C ALA A 132 -7.28 17.33 -3.31
N ILE A 133 -7.52 16.15 -3.87
CA ILE A 133 -7.36 14.87 -3.19
C ILE A 133 -6.49 14.00 -4.07
N TYR A 134 -5.40 13.48 -3.51
CA TYR A 134 -4.45 12.63 -4.23
C TYR A 134 -4.33 11.25 -3.57
N PRO A 135 -4.00 10.20 -4.31
CA PRO A 135 -3.61 8.93 -3.72
C PRO A 135 -2.21 9.03 -3.11
N CYS A 136 -2.00 8.37 -1.97
CA CYS A 136 -0.70 8.27 -1.34
C CYS A 136 0.10 7.13 -1.98
N PRO A 137 1.30 7.37 -2.54
CA PRO A 137 2.11 6.33 -3.18
C PRO A 137 2.58 5.24 -2.21
N GLU A 138 2.75 5.54 -0.91
CA GLU A 138 3.26 4.57 0.06
C GLU A 138 2.19 3.58 0.56
N CYS A 139 0.99 4.07 0.88
CA CYS A 139 -0.03 3.24 1.53
C CYS A 139 -1.31 3.07 0.70
N ASN A 140 -1.46 3.82 -0.39
CA ASN A 140 -2.64 3.86 -1.26
C ASN A 140 -3.91 4.42 -0.57
N HIS A 141 -3.74 5.14 0.54
CA HIS A 141 -4.80 5.93 1.17
C HIS A 141 -4.80 7.37 0.65
N THR A 142 -5.67 8.21 1.19
CA THR A 142 -5.92 9.55 0.69
C THR A 142 -4.90 10.56 1.24
N MET A 143 -4.47 11.49 0.40
CA MET A 143 -3.74 12.69 0.78
C MET A 143 -4.64 13.92 0.58
N ILE A 144 -4.59 14.84 1.52
CA ILE A 144 -5.38 16.08 1.52
C ILE A 144 -4.47 17.28 1.85
N PRO A 145 -4.92 18.52 1.61
CA PRO A 145 -4.15 19.71 1.95
C PRO A 145 -3.87 19.79 3.46
N ASP A 146 -2.62 20.06 3.82
CA ASP A 146 -2.14 20.32 5.17
C ASP A 146 -1.07 21.41 5.16
N GLU A 147 -1.37 22.56 5.75
CA GLU A 147 -0.47 23.72 5.86
C GLU A 147 0.83 23.43 6.63
N ARG A 148 0.85 22.36 7.43
CA ARG A 148 2.04 21.96 8.20
C ARG A 148 3.01 21.10 7.37
N SER A 149 2.54 20.58 6.25
CA SER A 149 3.35 19.76 5.36
C SER A 149 4.27 20.63 4.50
N PRO A 150 5.53 20.22 4.25
CA PRO A 150 6.42 20.92 3.32
C PRO A 150 5.86 21.06 1.90
N THR A 151 5.08 20.09 1.45
CA THR A 151 4.46 20.04 0.11
C THR A 151 3.06 20.64 0.08
N GLY A 152 2.53 21.08 1.23
CA GLY A 152 1.15 21.49 1.39
C GLY A 152 0.14 20.33 1.42
N TYR A 153 0.58 19.07 1.33
CA TYR A 153 -0.28 17.88 1.40
C TYR A 153 0.27 16.84 2.37
N ALA A 154 -0.61 16.12 3.05
CA ALA A 154 -0.22 15.00 3.92
C ALA A 154 -1.20 13.83 3.77
N CYS A 155 -0.68 12.61 3.94
CA CYS A 155 -1.53 11.43 4.03
C CYS A 155 -2.40 11.47 5.28
N THR A 156 -3.68 11.13 5.15
CA THR A 156 -4.64 11.11 6.26
C THR A 156 -4.51 9.87 7.14
N PHE A 157 -3.75 8.86 6.71
CA PHE A 157 -3.57 7.65 7.48
C PHE A 157 -2.46 7.85 8.50
N GLU A 158 -2.76 7.83 9.80
CA GLU A 158 -1.81 8.19 10.88
C GLU A 158 -0.48 7.41 10.85
N ASN A 159 -0.50 6.20 10.29
CA ASN A 159 0.68 5.35 10.19
C ASN A 159 1.49 5.56 8.91
N CYS A 160 1.04 6.45 8.02
CA CYS A 160 1.74 6.87 6.82
C CYS A 160 2.07 8.36 6.97
N ASN A 161 3.33 8.67 7.27
CA ASN A 161 3.82 10.05 7.40
C ASN A 161 4.23 10.65 6.05
N ASN A 162 3.71 10.10 4.96
CA ASN A 162 4.06 10.55 3.64
C ASN A 162 3.44 11.91 3.37
N THR A 163 4.26 12.81 2.84
CA THR A 163 3.89 14.16 2.42
C THR A 163 4.17 14.38 0.94
N GLU A 164 4.86 13.46 0.27
CA GLU A 164 5.28 13.61 -1.12
C GLU A 164 4.45 12.71 -2.03
N SER A 165 4.06 13.23 -3.18
CA SER A 165 3.46 12.44 -4.26
C SER A 165 3.77 13.13 -5.58
N GLU A 166 3.99 12.32 -6.62
CA GLU A 166 4.20 12.74 -8.02
C GLU A 166 2.90 13.28 -8.66
N ASP A 167 1.75 13.02 -8.03
CA ASP A 167 0.44 13.48 -8.49
C ASP A 167 0.10 14.89 -7.97
N ILE A 168 0.85 15.41 -6.99
CA ILE A 168 0.56 16.74 -6.42
C ILE A 168 0.82 17.79 -7.49
N GLU A 169 -0.22 18.56 -7.80
CA GLU A 169 -0.13 19.60 -8.80
C GLU A 169 0.65 20.81 -8.27
N VAL A 170 1.60 21.28 -9.08
CA VAL A 170 2.38 22.50 -8.86
C VAL A 170 2.21 23.41 -10.07
N ASP A 171 2.27 24.73 -9.84
CA ASP A 171 2.12 25.70 -10.93
C ASP A 171 3.40 25.77 -11.77
N CYS A 172 3.26 25.76 -13.09
CA CYS A 172 4.39 25.99 -13.99
C CYS A 172 4.91 27.43 -13.89
N ASP A 173 6.22 27.60 -13.73
CA ASP A 173 6.86 28.91 -13.58
C ASP A 173 6.69 29.82 -14.82
N ILE A 174 6.41 29.25 -15.99
CA ILE A 174 6.30 29.98 -17.26
C ILE A 174 4.86 30.40 -17.56
N CYS A 175 3.89 29.48 -17.44
CA CYS A 175 2.51 29.73 -17.84
C CYS A 175 1.51 29.80 -16.67
N GLY A 176 1.93 29.44 -15.45
CA GLY A 176 1.08 29.42 -14.25
C GLY A 176 -0.03 28.37 -14.28
N CYS A 177 0.03 27.40 -15.19
CA CYS A 177 -0.94 26.30 -15.21
C CYS A 177 -0.49 25.19 -14.24
N PRO A 178 -1.40 24.62 -13.45
CA PRO A 178 -1.10 23.51 -12.56
C PRO A 178 -0.86 22.22 -13.35
N TRP A 179 0.16 21.45 -12.99
CA TRP A 179 0.45 20.11 -13.50
C TRP A 179 1.04 19.22 -12.40
N PRO A 180 0.85 17.88 -12.46
CA PRO A 180 1.50 16.94 -11.55
C PRO A 180 3.01 17.15 -11.52
N ASN A 181 3.59 17.30 -10.33
CA ASN A 181 5.02 17.55 -10.17
C ASN A 181 5.90 16.42 -10.75
N GLY A 182 5.42 15.18 -10.81
CA GLY A 182 6.13 14.07 -11.44
C GLY A 182 6.28 14.20 -12.97
N GLU A 183 5.42 14.99 -13.61
CA GLU A 183 5.47 15.27 -15.04
C GLU A 183 6.22 16.58 -15.37
N MET A 184 6.65 17.33 -14.36
CA MET A 184 7.38 18.58 -14.54
C MET A 184 8.85 18.33 -14.85
N THR A 185 9.41 19.14 -15.73
CA THR A 185 10.85 19.19 -16.00
C THR A 185 11.48 20.39 -15.29
N GLN A 186 12.77 20.28 -15.00
CA GLN A 186 13.56 21.38 -14.44
C GLN A 186 14.49 21.95 -15.51
N TRP A 187 14.51 23.26 -15.68
CA TRP A 187 15.50 23.95 -16.51
C TRP A 187 16.59 24.50 -15.61
N THR A 188 17.72 23.78 -15.54
CA THR A 188 18.91 24.19 -14.78
C THR A 188 19.18 25.68 -14.95
N ASP A 189 19.29 26.38 -13.81
CA ASP A 189 19.58 27.82 -13.63
C ASP A 189 18.44 28.81 -13.91
N THR A 190 17.24 28.39 -14.34
CA THR A 190 16.16 29.33 -14.69
C THR A 190 14.83 29.08 -13.99
N TYR A 191 14.30 27.86 -14.07
CA TYR A 191 12.96 27.51 -13.58
C TYR A 191 12.97 26.12 -12.94
N ASP A 192 12.27 25.98 -11.82
CA ASP A 192 12.21 24.74 -11.07
C ASP A 192 11.08 23.83 -11.57
N TYR A 193 9.97 24.41 -12.04
CA TYR A 193 8.81 23.67 -12.55
C TYR A 193 8.39 24.13 -13.95
N VAL A 194 8.77 23.35 -14.96
CA VAL A 194 8.38 23.55 -16.36
C VAL A 194 7.40 22.45 -16.77
N CYS A 195 6.18 22.83 -17.16
CA CYS A 195 5.17 21.85 -17.60
C CYS A 195 5.48 21.28 -18.98
N PRO A 196 4.99 20.08 -19.31
CA PRO A 196 5.20 19.44 -20.62
C PRO A 196 4.83 20.32 -21.82
N ARG A 197 3.84 21.20 -21.66
CA ARG A 197 3.41 22.14 -22.70
C ARG A 197 4.42 23.27 -22.94
N CYS A 198 5.11 23.74 -21.90
CA CYS A 198 6.14 24.78 -22.04
C CYS A 198 7.49 24.18 -22.44
N GLU A 199 7.74 22.91 -22.09
CA GLU A 199 8.89 22.13 -22.56
C GLU A 199 8.85 21.93 -24.08
N ASP A 200 7.73 21.42 -24.60
CA ASP A 200 7.53 21.18 -26.03
C ASP A 200 6.18 21.75 -26.51
N PRO A 201 6.13 23.05 -26.87
CA PRO A 201 4.92 23.68 -27.37
C PRO A 201 4.42 23.13 -28.71
N GLU A 202 5.27 22.43 -29.50
CA GLU A 202 4.91 21.93 -30.83
C GLU A 202 4.22 20.56 -30.79
N ALA A 203 4.28 19.85 -29.65
CA ALA A 203 3.67 18.54 -29.46
C ALA A 203 2.14 18.58 -29.21
N TRP A 204 1.50 19.76 -29.18
CA TRP A 204 0.11 19.98 -28.78
C TRP A 204 -0.68 20.84 -29.78
#